data_AF-A0A7X6YYQ3-F1
#
_entry.id   AF-A0A7X6YYQ3-F1
#
_cell.length_a   1.000
_cell.length_b   1.000
_cell.length_c   1.000
_cell.angle_alpha   90.00
_cell.angle_beta   90.00
_cell.angle_gamma   90.00
#
_symmetry.space_group_name_H-M   'P 1'
#
loop_
_entity.id
_entity.type
_entity.pdbx_description
1 polymer ?
#
loop_
_entity_poly.entity_id
_entity_poly.type
_entity_poly.pdbx_seq_one_letter_code
_entity_poly.pdbx_strand_id
1 'polypeptide(L)'
;LSYSKVAGSVIRFFVKILAKIKIVKNLEYRNKVINQKIVSFRRNLSDIRRYWRRFLFVLLLTFIKMTIYFIAPFFVALALGVNIKFTDIFTIITLASIVTLVATFVPIPGASGGDEFFFYLMFAPIFIETKILSAAMILWRTITFYIPLVYTSLATIVFNRDRKINMLDTIPSEYQWFFSRHMTDRIMEAERYVGTISEKGSRRVSELADDMPRSIKKQGESNENPENPT
;
A
#
# COMPACT_ATOMS: atom_id res chain seq x y z
N LEU A 1 15.98 7.03 -36.81
CA LEU A 1 15.17 8.17 -37.35
C LEU A 1 13.68 7.86 -37.55
N SER A 2 13.17 6.62 -37.37
CA SER A 2 11.78 6.26 -37.76
C SER A 2 10.69 6.46 -36.67
N TYR A 3 11.02 6.32 -35.38
CA TYR A 3 10.05 6.41 -34.27
C TYR A 3 9.39 7.79 -34.11
N SER A 4 10.05 8.87 -34.53
CA SER A 4 9.61 10.25 -34.32
C SER A 4 8.41 10.65 -35.17
N LYS A 5 8.25 10.02 -36.35
CA LYS A 5 7.12 10.25 -37.27
C LYS A 5 5.87 9.49 -36.81
N VAL A 6 6.03 8.23 -36.41
CA VAL A 6 4.91 7.36 -35.97
C VAL A 6 4.25 7.91 -34.71
N ALA A 7 5.05 8.22 -33.67
CA ALA A 7 4.53 8.78 -32.43
C ALA A 7 3.79 10.12 -32.66
N GLY A 8 4.32 10.99 -33.53
CA GLY A 8 3.67 12.26 -33.87
C GLY A 8 2.35 12.09 -34.60
N SER A 9 2.21 11.10 -35.47
CA SER A 9 0.96 10.82 -36.18
C SER A 9 -0.11 10.21 -35.27
N VAL A 10 0.26 9.28 -34.39
CA VAL A 10 -0.66 8.68 -33.41
C VAL A 10 -1.22 9.75 -32.47
N ILE A 11 -0.36 10.64 -31.96
CA ILE A 11 -0.80 11.71 -31.05
C ILE A 11 -1.74 12.69 -31.75
N ARG A 12 -1.43 13.11 -33.00
CA ARG A 12 -2.33 13.98 -33.78
C ARG A 12 -3.68 13.33 -34.09
N PHE A 13 -3.70 12.01 -34.30
CA PHE A 13 -4.93 11.24 -34.51
C PHE A 13 -5.83 11.25 -33.26
N PHE A 14 -5.26 10.95 -32.09
CA PHE A 14 -6.01 11.00 -30.83
C PHE A 14 -6.45 12.42 -30.47
N VAL A 15 -5.62 13.44 -30.71
CA VAL A 15 -6.00 14.86 -30.49
C VAL A 15 -7.15 15.27 -31.41
N LYS A 16 -7.17 14.83 -32.68
CA LYS A 16 -8.30 15.08 -33.59
C LYS A 16 -9.58 14.37 -33.15
N ILE A 17 -9.49 13.13 -32.68
CA ILE A 17 -10.63 12.39 -32.14
C ILE A 17 -11.20 13.10 -30.89
N LEU A 18 -10.34 13.49 -29.96
CA LEU A 18 -10.74 14.21 -28.75
C LEU A 18 -11.31 15.61 -29.04
N ALA A 19 -10.81 16.29 -30.08
CA ALA A 19 -11.37 17.56 -30.55
C ALA A 19 -12.75 17.38 -31.20
N LYS A 20 -12.95 16.29 -31.96
CA LYS A 20 -14.22 15.96 -32.60
C LYS A 20 -15.32 15.62 -31.58
N ILE A 21 -14.94 15.11 -30.40
CA ILE A 21 -15.86 14.80 -29.29
C ILE A 21 -16.25 16.06 -28.47
N LYS A 22 -15.80 17.27 -28.85
CA LYS A 22 -16.20 18.57 -28.21
C LYS A 22 -15.95 18.69 -26.69
N ILE A 23 -15.21 17.77 -26.06
CA ILE A 23 -14.80 17.83 -24.64
C ILE A 23 -13.76 18.95 -24.38
N VAL A 24 -13.17 19.52 -25.43
CA VAL A 24 -12.13 20.56 -25.33
C VAL A 24 -12.70 21.92 -25.73
N LYS A 25 -13.02 22.74 -24.72
CA LYS A 25 -13.55 24.10 -24.89
C LYS A 25 -12.50 25.10 -25.41
N ASN A 26 -11.20 24.82 -25.22
CA ASN A 26 -10.09 25.72 -25.60
C ASN A 26 -8.93 24.93 -26.23
N LEU A 27 -8.96 24.81 -27.56
CA LEU A 27 -8.14 23.88 -28.36
C LEU A 27 -6.67 24.34 -28.46
N GLU A 28 -6.42 25.65 -28.48
CA GLU A 28 -5.08 26.24 -28.56
C GLU A 28 -4.26 26.05 -27.28
N TYR A 29 -4.84 26.33 -26.11
CA TYR A 29 -4.16 26.16 -24.82
C TYR A 29 -3.81 24.69 -24.54
N ARG A 30 -4.75 23.76 -24.82
CA ARG A 30 -4.49 22.32 -24.65
C ARG A 30 -3.46 21.79 -25.64
N ASN A 31 -3.44 22.27 -26.89
CA ASN A 31 -2.39 21.92 -27.84
C ASN A 31 -1.01 22.40 -27.38
N LYS A 32 -0.92 23.59 -26.76
CA LYS A 32 0.34 24.10 -26.20
C LYS A 32 0.84 23.25 -25.03
N VAL A 33 -0.04 22.89 -24.09
CA VAL A 33 0.30 22.01 -22.94
C VAL A 33 0.67 20.59 -23.40
N ILE A 34 -0.07 20.04 -24.37
CA ILE A 34 0.22 18.72 -24.95
C ILE A 34 1.56 18.76 -25.68
N ASN A 35 1.84 19.79 -26.48
CA ASN A 35 3.14 19.95 -27.14
C ASN A 35 4.29 20.08 -26.13
N GLN A 36 4.10 20.83 -25.04
CA GLN A 36 5.10 20.92 -23.97
C GLN A 36 5.33 19.55 -23.30
N LYS A 37 4.27 18.78 -23.00
CA LYS A 37 4.39 17.42 -22.46
C LYS A 37 5.07 16.46 -23.44
N ILE A 38 4.84 16.62 -24.74
CA ILE A 38 5.51 15.82 -25.78
C ILE A 38 6.99 16.18 -25.87
N VAL A 39 7.35 17.47 -25.78
CA VAL A 39 8.74 17.92 -25.79
C VAL A 39 9.47 17.44 -24.54
N SER A 40 8.86 17.52 -23.36
CA SER A 40 9.45 16.99 -22.13
C SER A 40 9.56 15.46 -22.15
N PHE A 41 8.54 14.74 -22.64
CA PHE A 41 8.60 13.30 -22.85
C PHE A 41 9.72 12.91 -23.83
N ARG A 42 9.89 13.65 -24.94
CA ARG A 42 10.98 13.45 -25.90
C ARG A 42 12.35 13.66 -25.26
N ARG A 43 12.49 14.68 -24.41
CA ARG A 43 13.73 14.95 -23.66
C ARG A 43 14.04 13.82 -22.69
N ASN A 44 13.06 13.40 -21.89
CA ASN A 44 13.20 12.27 -20.97
C ASN A 44 13.52 10.95 -21.70
N LEU A 45 12.92 10.69 -22.87
CA LEU A 45 13.26 9.54 -23.70
C LEU A 45 14.68 9.61 -24.27
N SER A 46 15.15 10.80 -24.65
CA SER A 46 16.53 10.98 -25.08
C SER A 46 17.53 10.76 -23.94
N ASP A 47 17.16 11.14 -22.72
CA ASP A 47 17.97 10.89 -21.52
C ASP A 47 18.00 9.41 -21.15
N ILE A 48 16.88 8.68 -21.27
CA ILE A 48 16.84 7.20 -21.11
C ILE A 48 17.78 6.54 -22.12
N ARG A 49 17.80 7.02 -23.36
CA ARG A 49 18.72 6.50 -24.39
C ARG A 49 20.18 6.83 -24.08
N ARG A 50 20.46 8.00 -23.51
CA ARG A 50 21.81 8.43 -23.10
C ARG A 50 22.35 7.55 -21.97
N TYR A 51 21.49 7.14 -21.04
CA TYR A 51 21.85 6.28 -19.91
C TYR A 51 21.34 4.84 -20.05
N TRP A 52 21.29 4.31 -21.27
CA TRP A 52 20.72 2.98 -21.55
C TRP A 52 21.33 1.86 -20.69
N ARG A 53 22.65 1.92 -20.42
CA ARG A 53 23.32 0.96 -19.53
C ARG A 53 22.80 1.02 -18.09
N ARG A 54 22.55 2.22 -17.55
CA ARG A 54 21.99 2.40 -16.20
C ARG A 54 20.51 1.99 -16.15
N PHE A 55 19.76 2.30 -17.21
CA PHE A 55 18.37 1.85 -17.35
C PHE A 55 18.29 0.32 -17.34
N LEU A 56 19.14 -0.37 -18.11
CA LEU A 56 19.17 -1.83 -18.15
C LEU A 56 19.57 -2.43 -16.79
N PHE A 57 20.53 -1.81 -16.10
CA PHE A 57 20.92 -2.23 -14.74
C PHE A 57 19.74 -2.13 -13.75
N VAL A 58 19.03 -1.01 -13.74
CA VAL A 58 17.85 -0.83 -12.87
C VAL A 58 16.72 -1.78 -13.26
N LEU A 59 16.51 -2.03 -14.55
CA LEU A 59 15.53 -2.99 -15.05
C LEU A 59 15.85 -4.40 -14.54
N LEU A 60 17.10 -4.83 -14.67
CA LEU A 60 17.55 -6.15 -14.21
C LEU A 60 17.48 -6.27 -12.68
N LEU A 61 17.86 -5.22 -11.96
CA LEU A 61 17.71 -5.17 -10.50
C LEU A 61 16.23 -5.25 -10.08
N THR A 62 15.34 -4.57 -10.79
CA THR A 62 13.90 -4.64 -10.55
C THR A 62 13.36 -6.04 -10.83
N PHE A 63 13.85 -6.70 -11.88
CA PHE A 63 13.48 -8.06 -12.19
C PHE A 63 13.91 -9.03 -11.08
N ILE A 64 15.18 -8.97 -10.65
CA ILE A 64 15.69 -9.79 -9.54
C ILE A 64 14.89 -9.53 -8.26
N LYS A 65 14.62 -8.26 -7.94
CA LYS A 65 13.79 -7.88 -6.79
C LYS A 65 12.41 -8.55 -6.86
N MET A 66 11.75 -8.52 -8.03
CA MET A 66 10.44 -9.15 -8.21
C MET A 66 10.51 -10.67 -8.08
N THR A 67 11.56 -11.32 -8.61
CA THR A 67 11.75 -12.76 -8.44
C THR A 67 11.92 -13.15 -6.98
N ILE A 68 12.73 -12.42 -6.21
CA ILE A 68 12.91 -12.64 -4.78
C ILE A 68 11.59 -12.42 -4.02
N TYR A 69 10.80 -11.43 -4.43
CA TYR A 69 9.49 -11.17 -3.83
C TYR A 69 8.51 -12.34 -4.04
N PHE A 70 8.45 -12.90 -5.25
CA PHE A 70 7.51 -13.99 -5.57
C PHE A 70 7.98 -15.37 -5.14
N ILE A 71 9.27 -15.58 -4.84
CA ILE A 71 9.76 -16.84 -4.27
C ILE A 71 9.58 -16.89 -2.74
N ALA A 72 9.35 -15.76 -2.07
CA ALA A 72 9.18 -15.72 -0.61
C ALA A 72 8.07 -16.66 -0.08
N PRO A 73 6.87 -16.78 -0.70
CA PRO A 73 5.85 -17.74 -0.30
C PRO A 73 6.31 -19.21 -0.35
N PHE A 74 7.21 -19.56 -1.29
CA PHE A 74 7.74 -20.92 -1.39
C PHE A 74 8.59 -21.28 -0.17
N PHE A 75 9.49 -20.38 0.25
CA PHE A 75 10.30 -20.57 1.44
C PHE A 75 9.47 -20.58 2.73
N VAL A 76 8.43 -19.76 2.79
CA VAL A 76 7.46 -19.77 3.90
C VAL A 76 6.74 -21.11 3.99
N ALA A 77 6.31 -21.66 2.86
CA ALA A 77 5.62 -22.93 2.82
C ALA A 77 6.54 -24.11 3.22
N LEU A 78 7.81 -24.06 2.80
CA LEU A 78 8.84 -25.00 3.24
C LEU A 78 9.12 -24.91 4.76
N ALA A 79 9.18 -23.68 5.30
CA ALA A 79 9.41 -23.44 6.72
C ALA A 79 8.27 -23.96 7.62
N LEU A 80 7.05 -24.03 7.09
CA LEU A 80 5.88 -24.59 7.77
C LEU A 80 5.75 -26.11 7.63
N GLY A 81 6.72 -26.78 6.99
CA GLY A 81 6.75 -28.23 6.86
C GLY A 81 5.78 -28.80 5.82
N VAL A 82 5.29 -27.98 4.89
CA VAL A 82 4.43 -28.47 3.80
C VAL A 82 5.27 -29.29 2.82
N ASN A 83 4.78 -30.47 2.44
CA ASN A 83 5.48 -31.37 1.53
C ASN A 83 5.38 -30.86 0.08
N ILE A 84 6.26 -29.92 -0.26
CA ILE A 84 6.30 -29.24 -1.56
C ILE A 84 7.54 -29.68 -2.31
N LYS A 85 7.38 -30.04 -3.59
CA LYS A 85 8.50 -30.45 -4.44
C LYS A 85 9.12 -29.22 -5.10
N PHE A 86 10.39 -29.32 -5.48
CA PHE A 86 11.06 -28.27 -6.27
C PHE A 86 10.35 -27.98 -7.61
N THR A 87 9.58 -28.92 -8.14
CA THR A 87 8.73 -28.73 -9.33
C THR A 87 7.65 -27.66 -9.14
N ASP A 88 7.22 -27.44 -7.89
CA ASP A 88 6.09 -26.57 -7.57
C ASP A 88 6.50 -25.11 -7.37
N ILE A 89 7.82 -24.80 -7.41
CA ILE A 89 8.35 -23.44 -7.30
C ILE A 89 7.74 -22.53 -8.35
N PHE A 90 7.69 -22.98 -9.61
CA PHE A 90 7.12 -22.17 -10.70
C PHE A 90 5.62 -21.95 -10.53
N THR A 91 4.90 -22.94 -10.02
CA THR A 91 3.47 -22.83 -9.69
C THR A 91 3.25 -21.80 -8.60
N ILE A 92 4.03 -21.85 -7.52
CA ILE A 92 3.94 -20.90 -6.39
C ILE A 92 4.29 -19.47 -6.82
N ILE A 93 5.34 -19.29 -7.61
CA ILE A 93 5.70 -17.98 -8.17
C ILE A 93 4.56 -17.44 -9.04
N THR A 94 3.96 -18.31 -9.87
CA THR A 94 2.84 -17.92 -10.74
C THR A 94 1.63 -17.49 -9.92
N LEU A 95 1.24 -18.27 -8.91
CA LEU A 95 0.14 -17.93 -8.02
C LEU A 95 0.40 -16.63 -7.26
N ALA A 96 1.59 -16.45 -6.68
CA ALA A 96 1.97 -15.22 -5.99
C ALA A 96 1.93 -13.99 -6.92
N SER A 97 2.32 -14.16 -8.18
CA SER A 97 2.26 -13.10 -9.20
C SER A 97 0.81 -12.72 -9.57
N ILE A 98 -0.09 -13.70 -9.66
CA ILE A 98 -1.53 -13.47 -9.92
C ILE A 98 -2.16 -12.74 -8.74
N VAL A 99 -1.92 -13.20 -7.51
CA VAL A 99 -2.42 -12.53 -6.29
C VAL A 99 -1.96 -11.06 -6.27
N THR A 100 -0.69 -10.82 -6.56
CA THR A 100 -0.13 -9.46 -6.58
C THR A 100 -0.68 -8.62 -7.73
N LEU A 101 -0.91 -9.22 -8.91
CA LEU A 101 -1.54 -8.54 -10.04
C LEU A 101 -2.97 -8.11 -9.69
N VAL A 102 -3.76 -8.99 -9.10
CA VAL A 102 -5.13 -8.66 -8.67
C VAL A 102 -5.11 -7.57 -7.59
N ALA A 103 -4.17 -7.64 -6.64
CA ALA A 103 -3.97 -6.61 -5.62
C ALA A 103 -3.70 -5.22 -6.24
N THR A 104 -3.00 -5.14 -7.38
CA THR A 104 -2.71 -3.85 -8.03
C THR A 104 -3.94 -3.18 -8.66
N PHE A 105 -4.98 -3.95 -9.01
CA PHE A 105 -6.23 -3.39 -9.53
C PHE A 105 -7.16 -2.87 -8.44
N VAL A 106 -6.93 -3.30 -7.19
CA VAL A 106 -7.74 -2.94 -6.03
C VAL A 106 -6.84 -2.15 -5.08
N PRO A 107 -6.67 -0.83 -5.29
CA PRO A 107 -5.83 0.01 -4.45
C PRO A 107 -6.57 0.27 -3.13
N ILE A 108 -6.63 -0.74 -2.25
CA ILE A 108 -7.15 -0.57 -0.91
C ILE A 108 -5.95 -0.47 0.05
N PRO A 109 -5.46 0.75 0.34
CA PRO A 109 -4.50 0.93 1.41
C PRO A 109 -5.19 0.60 2.73
N GLY A 110 -4.78 -0.50 3.36
CA GLY A 110 -5.20 -0.83 4.73
C GLY A 110 -6.44 -1.72 4.89
N ALA A 111 -6.97 -2.34 3.84
CA ALA A 111 -7.89 -3.48 3.98
C ALA A 111 -7.23 -4.74 3.41
N SER A 112 -6.52 -5.46 4.28
CA SER A 112 -5.84 -6.70 3.96
C SER A 112 -6.78 -7.80 3.43
N GLY A 113 -8.09 -7.67 3.64
CA GLY A 113 -9.11 -8.67 3.29
C GLY A 113 -9.19 -9.05 1.81
N GLY A 114 -8.85 -8.16 0.87
CA GLY A 114 -8.83 -8.50 -0.56
C GLY A 114 -7.69 -9.48 -0.89
N ASP A 115 -6.47 -9.11 -0.53
CA ASP A 115 -5.29 -9.94 -0.73
C ASP A 115 -5.34 -11.23 0.09
N GLU A 116 -5.88 -11.20 1.31
CA GLU A 116 -6.10 -12.39 2.13
C GLU A 116 -7.00 -13.38 1.39
N PHE A 117 -8.13 -12.90 0.87
CA PHE A 117 -9.07 -13.72 0.11
C PHE A 117 -8.43 -14.31 -1.14
N PHE A 118 -7.71 -13.51 -1.93
CA PHE A 118 -7.05 -14.01 -3.14
C PHE A 118 -5.90 -14.97 -2.82
N PHE A 119 -5.18 -14.78 -1.72
CA PHE A 119 -4.17 -15.73 -1.26
C PHE A 119 -4.82 -17.07 -0.90
N TYR A 120 -5.89 -17.08 -0.11
CA TYR A 120 -6.64 -18.30 0.21
C TYR A 120 -7.13 -19.01 -1.07
N LEU A 121 -7.72 -18.26 -2.00
CA LEU A 121 -8.29 -18.84 -3.22
C LEU A 121 -7.22 -19.49 -4.10
N MET A 122 -6.06 -18.85 -4.23
CA MET A 122 -4.99 -19.31 -5.12
C MET A 122 -4.12 -20.40 -4.47
N PHE A 123 -3.92 -20.36 -3.15
CA PHE A 123 -3.04 -21.30 -2.44
C PHE A 123 -3.77 -22.45 -1.75
N ALA A 124 -5.11 -22.44 -1.65
CA ALA A 124 -5.89 -23.57 -1.13
C ALA A 124 -5.54 -24.93 -1.75
N PRO A 125 -5.23 -25.07 -3.06
CA PRO A 125 -4.87 -26.37 -3.63
C PRO A 125 -3.50 -26.90 -3.17
N ILE A 126 -2.61 -26.02 -2.68
CA ILE A 126 -1.25 -26.36 -2.25
C ILE A 126 -1.21 -26.66 -0.76
N PHE A 127 -2.03 -25.96 0.02
CA PHE A 127 -2.12 -26.13 1.47
C PHE A 127 -3.40 -26.90 1.82
N ILE A 128 -3.25 -28.19 2.09
CA ILE A 128 -4.37 -29.09 2.45
C ILE A 128 -5.03 -28.64 3.77
N GLU A 129 -4.24 -28.10 4.70
CA GLU A 129 -4.73 -27.61 5.99
C GLU A 129 -4.92 -26.09 5.99
N THR A 130 -6.16 -25.65 6.30
CA THR A 130 -6.52 -24.24 6.39
C THR A 130 -5.73 -23.48 7.48
N LYS A 131 -5.35 -24.16 8.57
CA LYS A 131 -4.51 -23.60 9.64
C LYS A 131 -3.09 -23.29 9.17
N ILE A 132 -2.53 -24.14 8.32
CA ILE A 132 -1.17 -23.94 7.79
C ILE A 132 -1.20 -22.84 6.73
N LEU A 133 -2.26 -22.77 5.93
CA LEU A 133 -2.46 -21.72 4.93
C LEU A 133 -2.56 -20.33 5.56
N SER A 134 -3.31 -20.19 6.66
CA SER A 134 -3.43 -18.94 7.40
C SER A 134 -2.10 -18.50 8.01
N ALA A 135 -1.36 -19.44 8.61
CA ALA A 135 -0.02 -19.19 9.14
C ALA A 135 0.98 -18.78 8.05
N ALA A 136 0.94 -19.45 6.89
CA ALA A 136 1.77 -19.13 5.72
C ALA A 136 1.52 -17.71 5.23
N MET A 137 0.26 -17.31 5.14
CA MET A 137 -0.11 -15.98 4.70
C MET A 137 0.40 -14.89 5.66
N ILE A 138 0.20 -15.07 6.98
CA ILE A 138 0.68 -14.12 8.00
C ILE A 138 2.21 -14.02 7.97
N LEU A 139 2.90 -15.15 7.84
CA LEU A 139 4.37 -15.16 7.78
C LEU A 139 4.87 -14.46 6.51
N TRP A 140 4.24 -14.73 5.37
CA TRP A 140 4.56 -14.06 4.11
C TRP A 140 4.37 -12.54 4.21
N ARG A 141 3.26 -12.08 4.82
CA ARG A 141 3.01 -10.64 5.08
C ARG A 141 4.03 -10.03 6.03
N THR A 142 4.46 -10.76 7.05
CA THR A 142 5.52 -10.31 7.96
C THR A 142 6.81 -10.03 7.23
N ILE A 143 7.22 -10.94 6.37
CA ILE A 143 8.48 -10.81 5.64
C ILE A 143 8.38 -9.75 4.53
N THR A 144 7.26 -9.69 3.81
CA THR A 144 7.15 -8.85 2.59
C THR A 144 6.59 -7.46 2.84
N PHE A 145 5.83 -7.26 3.93
CA PHE A 145 5.16 -5.99 4.23
C PHE A 145 5.61 -5.41 5.58
N TYR A 146 5.50 -6.15 6.68
CA TYR A 146 5.77 -5.58 8.01
C TYR A 146 7.26 -5.28 8.25
N ILE A 147 8.18 -6.19 7.92
CA ILE A 147 9.63 -5.95 8.07
C ILE A 147 10.09 -4.74 7.25
N PRO A 148 9.81 -4.64 5.93
CA PRO A 148 10.18 -3.47 5.15
C PRO A 148 9.51 -2.19 5.65
N LEU A 149 8.28 -2.24 6.14
CA LEU A 149 7.59 -1.07 6.69
C LEU A 149 8.32 -0.55 7.94
N VAL A 150 8.67 -1.42 8.88
CA VAL A 150 9.45 -1.04 10.07
C VAL A 150 10.84 -0.53 9.68
N TYR A 151 11.52 -1.22 8.78
CA TYR A 151 12.84 -0.80 8.30
C TYR A 151 12.80 0.58 7.63
N THR A 152 11.86 0.80 6.70
CA THR A 152 11.73 2.08 5.97
C THR A 152 11.29 3.22 6.86
N SER A 153 10.38 2.98 7.81
CA SER A 153 9.97 3.98 8.80
C SER A 153 11.13 4.38 9.72
N LEU A 154 11.87 3.42 10.26
CA LEU A 154 13.04 3.69 11.09
C LEU A 154 14.12 4.42 10.29
N ALA A 155 14.43 3.95 9.08
CA ALA A 155 15.40 4.62 8.20
C ALA A 155 14.98 6.07 7.93
N THR A 156 13.69 6.31 7.63
CA THR A 156 13.19 7.67 7.38
C THR A 156 13.32 8.56 8.61
N ILE A 157 13.04 8.05 9.82
CA ILE A 157 13.19 8.81 11.07
C ILE A 157 14.66 9.17 11.30
N VAL A 158 15.58 8.22 11.12
CA VAL A 158 17.03 8.45 11.28
C VAL A 158 17.53 9.49 10.26
N PHE A 159 17.22 9.32 8.98
CA PHE A 159 17.64 10.25 7.92
C PHE A 159 17.02 11.65 8.03
N ASN A 160 15.79 11.76 8.55
CA ASN A 160 15.13 13.06 8.71
C ASN A 160 15.46 13.75 10.04
N ARG A 161 16.06 13.05 11.02
CA ARG A 161 16.50 13.65 12.29
C ARG A 161 17.51 14.77 12.04
N ASP A 162 18.42 14.58 11.09
CA ASP A 162 19.47 15.56 10.75
C ASP A 162 18.96 16.74 9.89
N ARG A 163 17.81 16.58 9.21
CA ARG A 163 17.22 17.62 8.36
C ARG A 163 16.22 18.52 9.08
N LYS A 164 15.49 18.00 10.08
CA LYS A 164 14.58 18.81 10.90
C LYS A 164 15.30 19.86 11.74
N ILE A 165 16.50 19.53 12.26
CA ILE A 165 17.31 20.46 13.06
C ILE A 165 17.71 21.68 12.22
N ASN A 166 18.17 21.46 10.98
CA ASN A 166 18.55 22.55 10.09
C ASN A 166 17.36 23.39 9.56
N MET A 167 16.15 22.81 9.41
CA MET A 167 14.98 23.55 8.93
C MET A 167 14.37 24.48 9.98
N LEU A 168 14.42 24.12 11.26
CA LEU A 168 13.83 24.93 12.34
C LEU A 168 14.64 26.22 12.59
N ASP A 169 15.96 26.18 12.37
CA ASP A 169 16.85 27.33 12.48
C ASP A 169 16.77 28.28 11.26
N THR A 170 16.15 27.83 10.15
CA THR A 170 15.98 28.65 8.93
C THR A 170 14.70 29.49 8.95
N ILE A 171 13.75 29.18 9.85
CA ILE A 171 12.48 29.92 9.95
C ILE A 171 12.69 31.15 10.84
N PRO A 172 12.43 32.39 10.36
CA PRO A 172 12.55 33.59 11.19
C PRO A 172 11.73 33.47 12.48
N SER A 173 12.29 33.91 13.61
CA SER A 173 11.68 33.76 14.95
C SER A 173 10.25 34.31 15.05
N GLU A 174 9.90 35.28 14.20
CA GLU A 174 8.58 35.88 14.11
C GLU A 174 7.49 34.94 13.55
N TYR A 175 7.86 33.88 12.80
CA TYR A 175 6.90 32.90 12.24
C TYR A 175 6.84 31.58 13.01
N GLN A 176 7.76 31.36 13.96
CA GLN A 176 7.79 30.14 14.76
C GLN A 176 6.54 30.00 15.65
N TRP A 177 6.04 31.11 16.21
CA TRP A 177 4.82 31.11 17.03
C TRP A 177 3.57 30.82 16.18
N PHE A 178 3.54 31.28 14.92
CA PHE A 178 2.43 31.04 13.98
C PHE A 178 2.31 29.55 13.64
N PHE A 179 3.44 28.91 13.31
CA PHE A 179 3.49 27.47 13.02
C PHE A 179 3.21 26.62 14.26
N SER A 180 3.74 27.01 15.43
CA SER A 180 3.44 26.32 16.69
C SER A 180 1.94 26.37 16.99
N ARG A 181 1.32 27.55 16.90
CA ARG A 181 -0.13 27.74 17.16
C ARG A 181 -0.99 26.89 16.23
N HIS A 182 -0.74 26.94 14.92
CA HIS A 182 -1.52 26.17 13.94
C HIS A 182 -1.34 24.66 14.07
N MET A 183 -0.15 24.18 14.45
CA MET A 183 0.06 22.76 14.74
C MET A 183 -0.70 22.34 16.00
N THR A 184 -0.67 23.14 17.08
CA THR A 184 -1.40 22.80 18.32
C THR A 184 -2.92 22.79 18.09
N ASP A 185 -3.45 23.72 17.29
CA ASP A 185 -4.88 23.77 16.98
C ASP A 185 -5.33 22.54 16.17
N ARG A 186 -4.53 22.10 15.20
CA ARG A 186 -4.81 20.89 14.40
C ARG A 186 -4.71 19.62 15.23
N ILE A 187 -3.78 19.56 16.19
CA ILE A 187 -3.64 18.43 17.12
C ILE A 187 -4.84 18.39 18.07
N MET A 188 -5.25 19.52 18.64
CA MET A 188 -6.44 19.61 19.50
C MET A 188 -7.74 19.23 18.76
N GLU A 189 -7.87 19.58 17.48
CA GLU A 189 -9.03 19.19 16.67
C GLU A 189 -9.05 17.69 16.37
N ALA A 190 -7.89 17.09 16.11
CA ALA A 190 -7.75 15.65 15.95
C ALA A 190 -8.09 14.90 17.26
N GLU A 191 -7.62 15.39 18.41
CA GLU A 191 -7.97 14.81 19.73
C GLU A 191 -9.46 14.92 20.03
N ARG A 192 -10.12 16.04 19.70
CA ARG A 192 -11.59 16.15 19.82
C ARG A 192 -12.29 15.16 18.91
N TYR A 193 -11.84 15.00 17.67
CA TYR A 193 -12.44 14.05 16.74
C TYR A 193 -12.33 12.61 17.27
N VAL A 194 -11.15 12.21 17.76
CA VAL A 194 -10.92 10.90 18.38
C VAL A 194 -11.80 10.72 19.64
N GLY A 195 -11.93 11.76 20.47
CA GLY A 195 -12.81 11.75 21.65
C GLY A 195 -14.28 11.51 21.29
N THR A 196 -14.79 12.14 20.24
CA THR A 196 -16.19 11.94 19.79
C THR A 196 -16.43 10.53 19.23
N ILE A 197 -15.43 9.92 18.59
CA ILE A 197 -15.49 8.53 18.11
C ILE A 197 -15.52 7.58 19.32
N SER A 198 -14.69 7.84 20.33
CA SER A 198 -14.65 7.05 21.57
C SER A 198 -15.96 7.13 22.35
N GLU A 199 -16.56 8.31 22.48
CA GLU A 199 -17.83 8.51 23.19
C GLU A 199 -19.01 7.85 22.46
N LYS A 200 -19.07 7.96 21.13
CA LYS A 200 -20.08 7.27 20.31
C LYS A 200 -19.94 5.75 20.35
N GLY A 201 -18.71 5.25 20.36
CA GLY A 201 -18.43 3.82 20.54
C GLY A 201 -18.92 3.33 21.89
N SER A 202 -18.61 4.06 22.97
CA SER A 202 -19.01 3.70 24.33
C SER A 202 -20.53 3.72 24.53
N ARG A 203 -21.25 4.70 23.95
CA ARG A 203 -22.73 4.74 23.98
C ARG A 203 -23.37 3.57 23.25
N ARG A 204 -22.84 3.17 22.08
CA ARG A 204 -23.32 1.98 21.37
C ARG A 204 -23.09 0.71 22.16
N VAL A 205 -21.96 0.58 22.84
CA VAL A 205 -21.66 -0.58 23.69
C VAL A 205 -22.61 -0.62 24.89
N SER A 206 -22.94 0.52 25.52
CA SER A 206 -23.93 0.56 26.59
C SER A 206 -25.36 0.25 26.11
N GLU A 207 -25.77 0.78 24.96
CA GLU A 207 -27.07 0.48 24.35
C GLU A 207 -27.20 -1.02 24.03
N LEU A 208 -26.16 -1.62 23.45
CA LEU A 208 -26.13 -3.06 23.16
C LEU A 208 -26.09 -3.92 24.44
N ALA A 209 -25.49 -3.42 25.52
CA ALA A 209 -25.46 -4.11 26.82
C ALA A 209 -26.81 -4.07 27.54
N ASP A 210 -27.61 -3.03 27.30
CA ASP A 210 -28.98 -2.92 27.82
C ASP A 210 -29.99 -3.74 27.02
N ASP A 211 -29.75 -3.91 25.71
CA ASP A 211 -30.60 -4.72 24.82
C ASP A 211 -30.31 -6.24 24.88
N MET A 212 -29.34 -6.67 25.70
CA MET A 212 -29.02 -8.09 25.86
C MET A 212 -30.10 -8.85 26.66
N PRO A 213 -30.48 -10.07 26.23
CA PRO A 213 -31.44 -10.89 26.94
C PRO A 213 -30.91 -11.33 28.31
N ARG A 214 -31.78 -11.34 29.33
CA ARG A 214 -31.44 -11.60 30.75
C ARG A 214 -30.74 -12.94 31.01
N SER A 215 -30.84 -13.91 30.09
CA SER A 215 -30.14 -15.20 30.15
C SER A 215 -28.62 -15.07 30.03
N ILE A 216 -28.11 -14.04 29.32
CA ILE A 216 -26.66 -13.81 29.14
C ILE A 216 -26.08 -12.99 30.31
N LYS A 217 -26.84 -12.03 30.86
CA LYS A 217 -26.43 -11.26 32.06
C LYS A 217 -26.13 -12.15 33.28
N LYS A 218 -26.93 -13.20 33.51
CA LYS A 218 -26.71 -14.16 34.61
C LYS A 218 -25.46 -15.03 34.45
N GLN A 219 -25.00 -15.27 33.22
CA GLN A 219 -23.85 -16.13 32.94
C GLN A 219 -22.50 -15.37 33.04
N GLY A 220 -22.54 -14.04 32.98
CA GLY A 220 -21.41 -13.17 33.32
C GLY A 220 -21.21 -13.01 34.82
N GLU A 221 -22.30 -12.80 35.58
CA GLU A 221 -22.23 -12.65 37.05
C GLU A 221 -21.81 -13.93 37.77
N SER A 222 -22.11 -15.13 37.24
CA SER A 222 -21.67 -16.39 37.88
C SER A 222 -20.17 -16.69 37.70
N ASN A 223 -19.48 -16.02 36.78
CA ASN A 223 -18.06 -16.22 36.50
C ASN A 223 -17.15 -15.20 37.21
N GLU A 224 -17.71 -14.18 37.87
CA GLU A 224 -16.94 -13.11 38.51
C GLU A 224 -16.74 -13.30 40.03
N ASN A 225 -17.27 -14.39 40.63
CA ASN A 225 -17.02 -14.71 42.04
C ASN A 225 -16.21 -16.01 42.20
N PRO A 226 -14.86 -15.97 42.15
CA PRO A 226 -14.05 -17.04 42.69
C PRO A 226 -14.00 -16.88 44.21
N GLU A 227 -14.97 -17.46 44.93
CA GLU A 227 -14.81 -17.69 46.36
C GLU A 227 -13.65 -18.67 46.58
N ASN A 228 -12.58 -18.08 47.11
CA ASN A 228 -11.44 -18.59 47.87
C ASN A 228 -11.55 -20.08 48.34
N PRO A 229 -10.56 -20.94 48.03
CA PRO A 229 -10.55 -22.32 48.51
C PRO A 229 -9.94 -22.42 49.92
N THR A 230 -10.73 -22.93 50.86
CA THR A 230 -10.25 -23.65 52.05
C THR A 230 -11.08 -24.91 52.23
#